data_AF-A0AB39JZC1-F1
#
_entry.id   AF-A0AB39JZC1-F1
#
_cell.length_a   1.000
_cell.length_b   1.000
_cell.length_c   1.000
_cell.angle_alpha   90.00
_cell.angle_beta   90.00
_cell.angle_gamma   90.00
#
_symmetry.space_group_name_H-M   'P 1'
#
loop_
_entity.id
_entity.type
_entity.pdbx_description
1 polymer ?
#
loop_
_entity_poly.entity_id
_entity_poly.type
_entity_poly.pdbx_seq_one_letter_code
_entity_poly.pdbx_strand_id
1 'polypeptide(L)'
;MDKLEVFCRDGNEDVKNTEGLNIVIGFIKKDKPARQWMNWLFNWFTLKINELIDAVNAINDKSDSEIGNVAIYPFSAIPANRLVCDGTLYNIADYPKLFAKIGSFYGGNGTTTFAVPDYRGVVLRGLDSGRGLDVGRTLGSYQVDTLKSHNHDRNPDGKGESAVLSNGGTNAGDIQGSAVRMTQYSKTGSTGSDETRMKNTSVIFAIKAK
;
A
#
# COMPACT_ATOMS: atom_id res chain seq x y z
N MET A 1 26.41 -36.55 12.73
CA MET A 1 26.31 -38.01 12.68
C MET A 1 27.42 -38.71 13.48
N ASP A 2 28.41 -37.99 14.04
CA ASP A 2 29.63 -38.59 14.60
C ASP A 2 29.56 -39.12 16.05
N LYS A 3 28.39 -39.57 16.53
CA LYS A 3 28.30 -40.17 17.87
C LYS A 3 27.59 -41.53 17.93
N LEU A 4 27.06 -42.02 16.80
CA LEU A 4 26.51 -43.38 16.77
C LEU A 4 27.60 -44.46 16.85
N GLU A 5 28.80 -44.19 16.31
CA GLU A 5 29.91 -45.16 16.32
C GLU A 5 30.48 -45.44 17.71
N VAL A 6 30.20 -44.58 18.70
CA VAL A 6 30.69 -44.73 20.08
C VAL A 6 29.73 -45.56 20.95
N PHE A 7 28.49 -45.80 20.51
CA PHE A 7 27.51 -46.60 21.27
C PHE A 7 27.65 -48.12 21.08
N CYS A 8 28.35 -48.57 20.03
CA CYS A 8 28.49 -49.99 19.71
C CYS A 8 29.92 -50.53 19.88
N ARG A 9 30.90 -49.71 20.28
CA ARG A 9 32.32 -50.13 20.23
C ARG A 9 32.81 -50.92 21.45
N ASP A 10 32.08 -50.89 22.56
CA ASP A 10 32.40 -51.69 23.76
C ASP A 10 31.42 -52.86 23.99
N GLY A 11 30.76 -53.33 22.92
CA GLY A 11 30.09 -54.62 22.94
C GLY A 11 31.12 -55.71 22.62
N ASN A 12 31.67 -56.33 23.67
CA ASN A 12 32.34 -57.63 23.54
C ASN A 12 31.50 -58.51 22.59
N GLU A 13 32.12 -59.03 21.54
CA GLU A 13 31.48 -59.60 20.34
C GLU A 13 30.53 -60.78 20.68
N ASP A 14 30.65 -61.30 21.90
CA ASP A 14 29.98 -62.48 22.44
C ASP A 14 28.89 -62.20 23.51
N VAL A 15 28.61 -60.94 23.89
CA VAL A 15 27.70 -60.66 25.03
C VAL A 15 26.52 -59.78 24.63
N LYS A 16 25.33 -60.39 24.52
CA LYS A 16 24.07 -59.64 24.39
C LYS A 16 23.73 -58.99 25.73
N ASN A 17 23.66 -57.65 25.77
CA ASN A 17 23.25 -56.85 26.93
C ASN A 17 21.72 -56.94 27.23
N THR A 18 21.18 -58.16 27.23
CA THR A 18 19.76 -58.45 27.50
C THR A 18 19.55 -59.41 28.65
N GLU A 19 20.60 -60.02 29.19
CA GLU A 19 20.50 -60.93 30.33
C GLU A 19 20.15 -60.14 31.61
N GLY A 20 19.01 -60.47 32.23
CA GLY A 20 18.55 -59.86 33.49
C GLY A 20 17.59 -58.67 33.37
N LEU A 21 17.15 -58.32 32.15
CA LEU A 21 16.11 -57.29 31.97
C LEU A 21 14.74 -57.82 32.42
N ASN A 22 14.23 -57.28 33.52
CA ASN A 22 12.87 -57.52 34.03
C ASN A 22 12.18 -56.16 34.25
N ILE A 23 10.88 -56.09 33.97
CA ILE A 23 10.04 -54.87 34.02
C ILE A 23 10.04 -54.14 35.38
N VAL A 24 10.45 -54.83 36.45
CA VAL A 24 10.54 -54.35 37.84
C VAL A 24 11.93 -53.76 38.17
N ILE A 25 13.00 -54.18 37.48
CA ILE A 25 14.39 -53.85 37.88
C ILE A 25 15.00 -52.73 37.01
N GLY A 26 14.57 -52.60 35.74
CA GLY A 26 15.12 -51.61 34.82
C GLY A 26 16.63 -51.77 34.53
N PHE A 27 17.24 -50.82 33.82
CA PHE A 27 18.67 -50.87 33.46
C PHE A 27 19.60 -50.63 34.68
N ILE A 28 20.64 -51.47 34.81
CA ILE A 28 21.63 -51.47 35.89
C ILE A 28 22.37 -50.12 35.98
N LYS A 29 22.57 -49.60 37.20
CA LYS A 29 22.96 -48.21 37.51
C LYS A 29 24.31 -47.74 36.92
N LYS A 30 25.23 -48.66 36.61
CA LYS A 30 26.56 -48.37 36.04
C LYS A 30 26.50 -48.07 34.53
N ASP A 31 25.50 -48.65 33.85
CA ASP A 31 25.37 -48.63 32.39
C ASP A 31 23.97 -48.13 32.02
N LYS A 32 23.73 -46.83 32.23
CA LYS A 32 22.54 -46.15 31.69
C LYS A 32 22.82 -45.46 30.33
N PRO A 33 23.67 -45.97 29.40
CA PRO A 33 23.96 -45.25 28.16
C PRO A 33 22.69 -45.16 27.31
N ALA A 34 21.83 -46.18 27.30
CA ALA A 34 20.55 -46.14 26.59
C ALA A 34 19.62 -45.04 27.13
N ARG A 35 19.46 -44.92 28.46
CA ARG A 35 18.60 -43.87 29.05
C ARG A 35 19.16 -42.47 28.79
N GLN A 36 20.47 -42.29 28.93
CA GLN A 36 21.11 -41.00 28.66
C GLN A 36 21.07 -40.64 27.17
N TRP A 37 21.23 -41.64 26.29
CA TRP A 37 21.08 -41.49 24.86
C TRP A 37 19.66 -41.12 24.46
N MET A 38 18.65 -41.74 25.07
CA MET A 38 17.25 -41.37 24.80
C MET A 38 16.90 -39.99 25.30
N ASN A 39 17.36 -39.62 26.49
CA ASN A 39 17.23 -38.25 26.94
C ASN A 39 17.94 -37.26 25.99
N TRP A 40 19.15 -37.58 25.51
CA TRP A 40 19.86 -36.74 24.55
C TRP A 40 19.12 -36.63 23.21
N LEU A 41 18.62 -37.73 22.66
CA LEU A 41 17.90 -37.76 21.39
C LEU A 41 16.58 -36.98 21.48
N PHE A 42 15.80 -37.20 22.54
CA PHE A 42 14.56 -36.47 22.75
C PHE A 42 14.81 -34.97 22.97
N ASN A 43 15.85 -34.61 23.72
CA ASN A 43 16.26 -33.21 23.87
C ASN A 43 16.67 -32.61 22.53
N TRP A 44 17.47 -33.32 21.73
CA TRP A 44 17.90 -32.85 20.41
C TRP A 44 16.72 -32.64 19.46
N PHE A 45 15.78 -33.59 19.43
CA PHE A 45 14.59 -33.49 18.60
C PHE A 45 13.69 -32.33 19.04
N THR A 46 13.52 -32.15 20.35
CA THR A 46 12.77 -31.02 20.91
C THR A 46 13.40 -29.68 20.51
N LEU A 47 14.74 -29.56 20.62
CA LEU A 47 15.45 -28.36 20.20
C LEU A 47 15.28 -28.11 18.70
N LYS A 48 15.35 -29.14 17.86
CA LYS A 48 15.14 -28.99 16.42
C LYS A 48 13.72 -28.62 16.04
N ILE A 49 12.72 -29.15 16.75
CA ILE A 49 11.34 -28.72 16.58
C ILE A 49 11.20 -27.23 16.93
N ASN A 50 11.79 -26.80 18.06
CA ASN A 50 11.70 -25.41 18.49
C ASN A 50 12.36 -24.46 17.48
N GLU A 51 13.57 -24.79 16.98
CA GLU A 51 14.23 -24.00 15.94
C GLU A 51 13.36 -23.86 14.67
N LEU A 52 12.68 -24.94 14.26
CA LEU A 52 11.77 -24.92 13.11
C LEU A 52 10.53 -24.07 13.36
N ILE A 53 9.94 -24.16 14.57
CA ILE A 53 8.82 -23.32 14.98
C ILE A 53 9.22 -21.85 14.93
N ASP A 54 10.37 -21.50 15.50
CA ASP A 54 10.88 -20.14 15.52
C ASP A 54 11.12 -19.60 14.11
N ALA A 55 11.69 -20.42 13.22
CA ALA A 55 11.88 -20.06 11.82
C ALA A 55 10.55 -19.82 11.08
N VAL A 56 9.54 -20.66 11.31
CA VAL A 56 8.20 -20.49 10.71
C VAL A 56 7.52 -19.22 11.25
N ASN A 57 7.62 -18.96 12.56
CA ASN A 57 7.08 -17.76 13.17
C ASN A 57 7.72 -16.50 12.58
N ALA A 58 9.05 -16.48 12.41
CA ALA A 58 9.75 -15.36 11.80
C ALA A 58 9.29 -15.08 10.35
N ILE A 59 8.96 -16.12 9.57
CA ILE A 59 8.42 -15.96 8.21
C ILE A 59 7.02 -15.34 8.26
N ASN A 60 6.16 -15.83 9.17
CA ASN A 60 4.80 -15.32 9.34
C ASN A 60 4.80 -13.86 9.79
N ASP A 61 5.63 -13.50 10.76
CA ASP A 61 5.78 -12.13 11.25
C ASP A 61 6.22 -11.19 10.12
N LYS A 62 7.14 -11.65 9.27
CA LYS A 62 7.57 -10.88 8.10
C LYS A 62 6.41 -10.63 7.13
N SER A 63 5.59 -11.65 6.83
CA SER A 63 4.39 -11.48 5.97
C SER A 63 3.37 -10.54 6.61
N ASP A 64 3.11 -10.69 7.91
CA ASP A 64 2.16 -9.87 8.65
C ASP A 64 2.58 -8.41 8.75
N SER A 65 3.90 -8.14 8.79
CA SER A 65 4.43 -6.78 8.79
C SER A 65 4.03 -5.98 7.55
N GLU A 66 3.73 -6.65 6.43
CA GLU A 66 3.31 -6.02 5.20
C GLU A 66 1.79 -5.77 5.13
N ILE A 67 1.01 -6.34 6.05
CA ILE A 67 -0.44 -6.12 6.08
C ILE A 67 -0.72 -4.63 6.29
N GLY A 68 -1.56 -4.08 5.41
CA GLY A 68 -1.84 -2.65 5.31
C GLY A 68 -1.03 -1.93 4.22
N ASN A 69 0.03 -2.55 3.68
CA ASN A 69 0.80 -1.93 2.60
C ASN A 69 0.00 -1.86 1.30
N VAL A 70 -0.10 -0.66 0.74
CA VAL A 70 -0.73 -0.41 -0.56
C VAL A 70 0.33 -0.55 -1.66
N ALA A 71 0.01 -1.32 -2.68
CA ALA A 71 0.83 -1.48 -3.87
C ALA A 71 0.03 -1.13 -5.13
N ILE A 72 0.78 -0.80 -6.18
CA ILE A 72 0.26 -0.43 -7.50
C ILE A 72 0.33 -1.63 -8.43
N TYR A 73 -0.76 -1.87 -9.15
CA TYR A 73 -0.91 -2.97 -10.10
C TYR A 73 -1.25 -2.42 -11.49
N PRO A 74 -0.40 -2.63 -12.51
CA PRO A 74 -0.68 -2.22 -13.88
C PRO A 74 -1.59 -3.21 -14.64
N PHE A 75 -2.13 -4.21 -13.95
CA PHE A 75 -3.00 -5.26 -14.51
C PHE A 75 -4.20 -5.53 -13.60
N SER A 76 -5.25 -6.15 -14.15
CA SER A 76 -6.53 -6.39 -13.45
C SER A 76 -6.52 -7.57 -12.48
N ALA A 77 -5.66 -8.56 -12.69
CA ALA A 77 -5.57 -9.75 -11.84
C ALA A 77 -4.79 -9.47 -10.56
N ILE A 78 -5.50 -9.13 -9.48
CA ILE A 78 -4.90 -8.82 -8.17
C ILE A 78 -4.62 -10.12 -7.39
N PRO A 79 -3.43 -10.25 -6.74
CA PRO A 79 -3.13 -11.41 -5.90
C PRO A 79 -4.17 -11.64 -4.80
N ALA A 80 -4.48 -12.91 -4.51
CA ALA A 80 -5.54 -13.31 -3.56
C ALA A 80 -5.32 -12.82 -2.11
N ASN A 81 -4.09 -12.46 -1.73
CA ASN A 81 -3.76 -11.92 -0.42
C ASN A 81 -3.90 -10.39 -0.33
N ARG A 82 -4.50 -9.76 -1.34
CA ARG A 82 -4.74 -8.32 -1.40
C ARG A 82 -6.20 -8.02 -1.73
N LEU A 83 -6.64 -6.86 -1.28
CA LEU A 83 -7.95 -6.29 -1.56
C LEU A 83 -7.78 -5.03 -2.41
N VAL A 84 -8.65 -4.84 -3.39
CA VAL A 84 -8.65 -3.62 -4.22
C VAL A 84 -9.05 -2.43 -3.35
N CYS A 85 -8.38 -1.28 -3.50
CA CYS A 85 -8.78 -0.04 -2.82
C CYS A 85 -9.94 0.64 -3.57
N ASP A 86 -11.14 0.09 -3.44
CA ASP A 86 -12.38 0.55 -4.10
C ASP A 86 -13.52 0.92 -3.12
N GLY A 87 -13.21 1.07 -1.83
CA GLY A 87 -14.21 1.38 -0.80
C GLY A 87 -15.07 0.20 -0.35
N THR A 88 -14.80 -1.02 -0.82
CA THR A 88 -15.59 -2.20 -0.44
C THR A 88 -15.56 -2.46 1.06
N LEU A 89 -16.71 -2.86 1.61
CA LEU A 89 -16.85 -3.31 2.98
C LEU A 89 -16.47 -4.79 3.12
N TYR A 90 -15.68 -5.10 4.15
CA TYR A 90 -15.28 -6.45 4.50
C TYR A 90 -15.62 -6.75 5.96
N ASN A 91 -15.81 -8.02 6.29
CA ASN A 91 -15.98 -8.44 7.67
C ASN A 91 -14.65 -8.41 8.41
N ILE A 92 -14.66 -7.92 9.64
CA ILE A 92 -13.49 -7.89 10.53
C ILE A 92 -12.99 -9.32 10.80
N ALA A 93 -13.89 -10.29 10.90
CA ALA A 93 -13.55 -11.70 11.13
C ALA A 93 -12.68 -12.30 10.01
N ASP A 94 -12.83 -11.83 8.77
CA ASP A 94 -12.09 -12.37 7.62
C ASP A 94 -10.68 -11.76 7.50
N TYR A 95 -10.48 -10.54 8.03
CA TYR A 95 -9.26 -9.76 7.91
C TYR A 95 -8.90 -9.00 9.22
N PRO A 96 -8.76 -9.70 10.36
CA PRO A 96 -8.60 -9.06 11.67
C PRO A 96 -7.30 -8.25 11.78
N LYS A 97 -6.21 -8.72 11.15
CA LYS A 97 -4.91 -8.02 11.15
C LYS A 97 -4.96 -6.73 10.34
N LEU A 98 -5.69 -6.72 9.21
CA LEU A 98 -5.87 -5.50 8.43
C LEU A 98 -6.74 -4.49 9.18
N PHE A 99 -7.83 -4.95 9.79
CA PHE A 99 -8.65 -4.10 10.64
C PHE A 99 -7.86 -3.50 11.80
N ALA A 100 -6.99 -4.27 12.46
CA ALA A 100 -6.12 -3.75 13.52
C ALA A 100 -5.19 -2.60 13.05
N LYS A 101 -4.90 -2.51 11.74
CA LYS A 101 -4.07 -1.44 11.15
C LYS A 101 -4.86 -0.21 10.77
N ILE A 102 -6.00 -0.37 10.08
CA ILE A 102 -6.74 0.76 9.48
C ILE A 102 -8.03 1.12 10.21
N GLY A 103 -8.50 0.25 11.11
CA GLY A 103 -9.77 0.39 11.82
C GLY A 103 -10.95 0.55 10.86
N SER A 104 -11.92 1.36 11.26
CA SER A 104 -13.05 1.79 10.42
C SER A 104 -12.81 3.16 9.77
N PHE A 105 -11.54 3.57 9.60
CA PHE A 105 -11.19 4.90 9.11
C PHE A 105 -11.81 5.24 7.75
N TYR A 106 -11.94 4.25 6.87
CA TYR A 106 -12.53 4.41 5.53
C TYR A 106 -14.03 4.06 5.48
N GLY A 107 -14.65 3.70 6.61
CA GLY A 107 -16.04 3.29 6.71
C GLY A 107 -16.26 1.93 7.37
N GLY A 108 -17.50 1.45 7.33
CA GLY A 108 -17.97 0.31 8.09
C GLY A 108 -18.44 0.69 9.50
N ASN A 109 -18.92 -0.29 10.25
CA ASN A 109 -19.46 -0.03 11.60
C ASN A 109 -18.42 -0.17 12.72
N GLY A 110 -17.20 -0.63 12.40
CA GLY A 110 -16.10 -0.78 13.35
C GLY A 110 -16.28 -1.92 14.37
N THR A 111 -17.36 -2.69 14.28
CA THR A 111 -17.67 -3.81 15.18
C THR A 111 -17.75 -5.15 14.45
N THR A 112 -18.37 -5.16 13.27
CA THR A 112 -18.44 -6.35 12.39
C THR A 112 -17.82 -6.11 11.03
N THR A 113 -17.82 -4.86 10.54
CA THR A 113 -17.32 -4.49 9.23
C THR A 113 -16.40 -3.28 9.26
N PHE A 114 -15.52 -3.22 8.25
CA PHE A 114 -14.67 -2.09 7.94
C PHE A 114 -14.57 -1.93 6.42
N ALA A 115 -14.22 -0.73 5.95
CA ALA A 115 -13.96 -0.50 4.54
C ALA A 115 -12.46 -0.40 4.24
N VAL A 116 -12.08 -0.83 3.04
CA VAL A 116 -10.79 -0.45 2.43
C VAL A 116 -10.86 0.98 1.90
N PRO A 117 -9.72 1.65 1.63
CA PRO A 117 -9.74 2.96 0.96
C PRO A 117 -10.43 2.89 -0.41
N ASP A 118 -10.98 4.00 -0.89
CA ASP A 118 -11.36 4.14 -2.31
C ASP A 118 -10.39 5.09 -3.00
N TYR A 119 -9.50 4.53 -3.83
CA TYR A 119 -8.49 5.28 -4.57
C TYR A 119 -8.77 5.34 -6.08
N ARG A 120 -9.98 4.97 -6.50
CA ARG A 120 -10.36 5.03 -7.91
C ARG A 120 -10.49 6.48 -8.36
N GLY A 121 -9.90 6.81 -9.51
CA GLY A 121 -10.00 8.15 -10.10
C GLY A 121 -9.24 9.25 -9.36
N VAL A 122 -8.45 8.93 -8.33
CA VAL A 122 -7.68 9.92 -7.57
C VAL A 122 -6.19 9.68 -7.67
N VAL A 123 -5.42 10.77 -7.64
CA VAL A 123 -3.97 10.71 -7.48
C VAL A 123 -3.65 10.92 -6.01
N LEU A 124 -2.88 9.99 -5.43
CA LEU A 124 -2.48 10.09 -4.03
C LEU A 124 -1.50 11.24 -3.84
N ARG A 125 -1.73 12.01 -2.79
CA ARG A 125 -0.87 13.11 -2.34
C ARG A 125 -0.27 12.75 -0.98
N GLY A 126 1.01 13.08 -0.78
CA GLY A 126 1.64 12.98 0.53
C GLY A 126 0.99 13.94 1.52
N LEU A 127 0.72 13.48 2.74
CA LEU A 127 0.27 14.34 3.83
C LEU A 127 1.40 15.29 4.23
N ASP A 128 1.11 16.59 4.36
CA ASP A 128 2.12 17.60 4.71
C ASP A 128 2.83 17.30 6.03
N SER A 129 2.10 16.75 7.00
CA SER A 129 2.62 16.25 8.29
C SER A 129 3.53 17.26 9.01
N GLY A 130 3.25 18.56 8.88
CA GLY A 130 3.98 19.64 9.57
C GLY A 130 5.13 20.26 8.77
N ARG A 131 5.31 19.90 7.50
CA ARG A 131 6.31 20.51 6.62
C ARG A 131 5.97 21.94 6.21
N GLY A 132 4.68 22.30 6.15
CA GLY A 132 4.21 23.64 5.84
C GLY A 132 4.02 23.95 4.35
N LEU A 133 4.06 22.95 3.46
CA LEU A 133 3.86 23.12 2.01
C LEU A 133 2.41 22.91 1.56
N ASP A 134 1.68 22.00 2.21
CA ASP A 134 0.27 21.68 1.89
C ASP A 134 -0.57 21.64 3.17
N VAL A 135 -0.63 22.78 3.86
CA VAL A 135 -1.30 22.91 5.16
C VAL A 135 -2.82 22.80 5.07
N GLY A 136 -3.45 22.44 6.20
CA GLY A 136 -4.90 22.37 6.32
C GLY A 136 -5.53 21.07 5.79
N ARG A 137 -4.71 20.05 5.51
CA ARG A 137 -5.15 18.72 5.07
C ARG A 137 -5.02 17.71 6.18
N THR A 138 -5.96 16.79 6.24
CA THR A 138 -5.94 15.66 7.16
C THR A 138 -5.72 14.37 6.40
N LEU A 139 -5.22 13.34 7.08
CA LEU A 139 -5.07 12.01 6.46
C LEU A 139 -6.43 11.58 5.88
N GLY A 140 -6.42 10.98 4.68
CA GLY A 140 -7.63 10.48 4.03
C GLY A 140 -8.59 11.55 3.47
N SER A 141 -8.34 12.85 3.63
CA SER A 141 -9.23 13.88 3.10
C SER A 141 -9.22 13.91 1.57
N TYR A 142 -10.41 13.91 0.95
CA TYR A 142 -10.58 14.10 -0.49
C TYR A 142 -10.45 15.58 -0.87
N GLN A 143 -9.85 15.85 -2.04
CA GLN A 143 -9.77 17.19 -2.61
C GLN A 143 -10.23 17.15 -4.07
N VAL A 144 -11.13 18.07 -4.43
CA VAL A 144 -11.50 18.32 -5.83
C VAL A 144 -10.36 19.00 -6.59
N ASP A 145 -10.45 18.96 -7.92
CA ASP A 145 -9.53 19.68 -8.79
C ASP A 145 -9.64 21.20 -8.59
N THR A 146 -8.55 21.91 -8.84
CA THR A 146 -8.54 23.38 -8.80
C THR A 146 -7.44 23.91 -9.70
N LEU A 147 -7.71 25.04 -10.37
CA LEU A 147 -6.72 25.82 -11.09
C LEU A 147 -6.19 26.93 -10.17
N LYS A 148 -4.92 27.32 -10.33
CA LYS A 148 -4.43 28.53 -9.67
C LYS A 148 -5.12 29.75 -10.28
N SER A 149 -5.61 30.64 -9.42
CA SER A 149 -6.17 31.92 -9.86
C SER A 149 -5.17 32.66 -10.74
N HIS A 150 -5.66 33.16 -11.88
CA HIS A 150 -4.88 33.94 -12.82
C HIS A 150 -5.79 34.94 -13.55
N ASN A 151 -5.21 36.04 -14.03
CA ASN A 151 -5.90 37.06 -14.81
C ASN A 151 -5.30 37.17 -16.21
N HIS A 152 -6.08 37.75 -17.12
CA HIS A 152 -5.61 38.16 -18.44
C HIS A 152 -5.92 39.63 -18.61
N ASP A 153 -4.88 40.45 -18.79
CA ASP A 153 -5.05 41.85 -19.14
C ASP A 153 -5.08 41.96 -20.67
N ARG A 154 -6.24 42.34 -21.23
CA ARG A 154 -6.26 42.81 -22.61
C ARG A 154 -5.75 44.23 -22.62
N ASN A 155 -4.51 44.39 -23.08
CA ASN A 155 -4.03 45.69 -23.46
C ASN A 155 -4.72 46.09 -24.77
N PRO A 156 -5.63 47.09 -24.81
CA PRO A 156 -6.26 47.55 -26.06
C PRO A 156 -5.25 48.24 -26.99
N ASP A 157 -4.01 48.42 -26.54
CA ASP A 157 -3.06 49.38 -27.10
C ASP A 157 -2.04 48.72 -28.05
N GLY A 158 -2.17 47.41 -28.29
CA GLY A 158 -1.38 46.67 -29.27
C GLY A 158 -1.84 46.95 -30.70
N LYS A 159 -1.68 48.18 -31.21
CA LYS A 159 -1.77 48.56 -32.63
C LYS A 159 -2.91 47.87 -33.41
N GLY A 160 -4.15 47.96 -32.92
CA GLY A 160 -5.33 47.71 -33.73
C GLY A 160 -5.58 48.92 -34.60
N GLU A 161 -5.29 48.80 -35.89
CA GLU A 161 -5.64 49.74 -36.94
C GLU A 161 -7.04 50.32 -36.69
N SER A 162 -7.12 51.65 -36.60
CA SER A 162 -8.40 52.34 -36.63
C SER A 162 -9.01 52.07 -37.99
N ALA A 163 -9.82 51.00 -38.11
CA ALA A 163 -10.63 50.76 -39.28
C ALA A 163 -11.67 51.90 -39.37
N VAL A 164 -11.28 52.98 -40.05
CA VAL A 164 -12.22 53.97 -40.54
C VAL A 164 -13.07 53.25 -41.59
N LEU A 165 -14.21 52.72 -41.16
CA LEU A 165 -15.25 52.29 -42.09
C LEU A 165 -15.81 53.57 -42.72
N SER A 166 -15.26 53.95 -43.87
CA SER A 166 -15.93 54.85 -44.81
C SER A 166 -17.16 54.10 -45.32
N ASN A 167 -18.26 54.16 -44.58
CA ASN A 167 -19.54 53.86 -45.18
C ASN A 167 -19.82 55.01 -46.14
N GLY A 168 -19.90 54.70 -47.43
CA GLY A 168 -20.09 55.68 -48.48
C GLY A 168 -21.16 56.71 -48.10
N GLY A 169 -20.77 57.98 -48.19
CA GLY A 169 -21.65 59.14 -48.12
C GLY A 169 -21.60 59.92 -46.81
N THR A 170 -20.53 60.69 -46.58
CA THR A 170 -20.65 61.90 -45.75
C THR A 170 -20.06 63.08 -46.52
N ASN A 171 -20.90 64.09 -46.74
CA ASN A 171 -20.46 65.39 -47.25
C ASN A 171 -19.33 65.93 -46.37
N ALA A 172 -18.33 66.54 -47.01
CA ALA A 172 -17.21 67.19 -46.35
C ALA A 172 -17.71 68.36 -45.49
N GLY A 173 -17.93 68.13 -44.19
CA GLY A 173 -18.37 69.16 -43.26
C GLY A 173 -18.59 68.69 -41.82
N ASP A 174 -19.11 67.48 -41.61
CA ASP A 174 -19.61 67.08 -40.29
C ASP A 174 -18.86 65.88 -39.67
N ILE A 175 -17.54 65.99 -39.53
CA ILE A 175 -16.78 65.06 -38.67
C ILE A 175 -16.12 65.86 -37.54
N GLN A 176 -16.94 66.37 -36.61
CA GLN A 176 -16.46 66.65 -35.27
C GLN A 176 -16.25 65.31 -34.56
N GLY A 177 -14.97 64.98 -34.35
CA GLY A 177 -14.50 63.68 -33.94
C GLY A 177 -15.16 63.14 -32.68
N SER A 178 -16.06 62.18 -32.87
CA SER A 178 -16.36 61.18 -31.85
C SER A 178 -15.65 59.90 -32.27
N ALA A 179 -14.47 59.65 -31.69
CA ALA A 179 -13.81 58.36 -31.84
C ALA A 179 -14.70 57.31 -31.18
N VAL A 180 -15.47 56.58 -31.99
CA VAL A 180 -16.22 55.40 -31.53
C VAL A 180 -15.18 54.37 -31.07
N ARG A 181 -14.92 54.30 -29.77
CA ARG A 181 -14.12 53.23 -29.17
C ARG A 181 -14.88 51.92 -29.32
N MET A 182 -14.63 51.20 -30.41
CA MET A 182 -15.06 49.81 -30.54
C MET A 182 -14.30 48.98 -29.51
N THR A 183 -14.94 48.65 -28.39
CA THR A 183 -14.44 47.65 -27.45
C THR A 183 -14.52 46.28 -28.11
N GLN A 184 -13.52 45.92 -28.92
CA GLN A 184 -13.48 44.61 -29.57
C GLN A 184 -13.18 43.55 -28.52
N TYR A 185 -14.20 42.74 -28.20
CA TYR A 185 -14.11 41.75 -27.15
C TYR A 185 -13.48 40.44 -27.67
N SER A 186 -12.22 40.47 -28.10
CA SER A 186 -11.51 39.27 -28.61
C SER A 186 -11.18 38.26 -27.50
N LYS A 187 -12.14 37.41 -27.11
CA LYS A 187 -11.86 36.25 -26.24
C LYS A 187 -11.04 35.26 -27.04
N THR A 188 -9.90 34.86 -26.48
CA THR A 188 -9.27 33.61 -26.92
C THR A 188 -10.30 32.50 -26.76
N GLY A 189 -10.39 31.60 -27.74
CA GLY A 189 -11.23 30.42 -27.62
C GLY A 189 -10.75 29.57 -26.45
N SER A 190 -11.67 28.85 -25.80
CA SER A 190 -11.28 27.83 -24.83
C SER A 190 -10.64 26.67 -25.59
N THR A 191 -9.40 26.33 -25.26
CA THR A 191 -8.70 25.15 -25.76
C THR A 191 -8.19 24.35 -24.57
N GLY A 192 -8.37 23.04 -24.61
CA GLY A 192 -8.10 22.13 -23.48
C GLY A 192 -9.26 21.15 -23.25
N SER A 193 -9.06 20.23 -22.32
CA SER A 193 -10.11 19.34 -21.79
C SER A 193 -10.71 19.92 -20.51
N ASP A 194 -11.71 19.25 -19.94
CA ASP A 194 -12.42 19.60 -18.70
C ASP A 194 -11.53 19.78 -17.45
N GLU A 195 -10.21 19.57 -17.55
CA GLU A 195 -9.30 19.54 -16.39
C GLU A 195 -7.85 19.89 -16.80
N THR A 196 -7.18 20.69 -15.98
CA THR A 196 -5.71 20.77 -15.99
C THR A 196 -5.16 19.70 -15.05
N ARG A 197 -4.78 18.54 -15.60
CA ARG A 197 -4.17 17.44 -14.84
C ARG A 197 -2.74 17.17 -15.27
N MET A 198 -1.92 16.68 -14.34
CA MET A 198 -0.62 16.07 -14.68
C MET A 198 -0.84 14.88 -15.62
N LYS A 199 0.04 14.66 -16.61
CA LYS A 199 0.02 13.44 -17.42
C LYS A 199 0.14 12.22 -16.50
N ASN A 200 -0.84 11.32 -16.51
CA ASN A 200 -0.90 10.16 -15.63
C ASN A 200 -1.33 8.90 -16.39
N THR A 201 -1.17 7.74 -15.76
CA THR A 201 -1.68 6.45 -16.25
C THR A 201 -2.50 5.80 -15.15
N SER A 202 -3.60 5.13 -15.52
CA SER A 202 -4.48 4.47 -14.56
C SER A 202 -3.93 3.10 -14.17
N VAL A 203 -3.95 2.84 -12.87
CA VAL A 203 -3.47 1.60 -12.25
C VAL A 203 -4.41 1.22 -11.12
N ILE A 204 -4.40 -0.06 -10.71
CA ILE A 204 -5.17 -0.52 -9.57
C ILE A 204 -4.32 -0.37 -8.31
N PHE A 205 -4.89 0.23 -7.27
CA PHE A 205 -4.32 0.19 -5.93
C PHE A 205 -4.89 -1.00 -5.19
N ALA A 206 -4.03 -1.78 -4.54
CA ALA A 206 -4.47 -2.90 -3.71
C ALA A 206 -3.70 -2.98 -2.40
N ILE A 207 -4.42 -3.18 -1.30
CA ILE A 207 -3.91 -3.26 0.06
C ILE A 207 -3.68 -4.71 0.47
N LYS A 208 -2.52 -4.99 1.08
CA LYS A 208 -2.18 -6.32 1.62
C LYS A 208 -3.07 -6.64 2.81
N ALA A 209 -3.74 -7.80 2.75
CA ALA A 209 -4.79 -8.16 3.70
C ALA A 209 -4.52 -9.47 4.47
N LYS A 210 -3.66 -10.34 3.95
CA LYS A 210 -3.23 -11.62 4.55
C LYS A 210 -1.76 -11.87 4.23
#